data_AF-A0A8J9RHW1-F1
#
_entry.id   AF-A0A8J9RHW1-F1
#
_cell.length_a   1.000
_cell.length_b   1.000
_cell.length_c   1.000
_cell.angle_alpha   90.00
_cell.angle_beta   90.00
_cell.angle_gamma   90.00
#
_symmetry.space_group_name_H-M   'P 1'
#
loop_
_entity.id
_entity.type
_entity.pdbx_description
1 polymer ?
#
loop_
_entity_poly.entity_id
_entity_poly.type
_entity_poly.pdbx_seq_one_letter_code
_entity_poly.pdbx_strand_id
1 'polypeptide(L)' 'MTDSKEGGEQQKEKEKEKEKEEGKEIVHRKERSQNYKPRSIRLPPAADLEKAKAEYVDGVLIIIIPKDEEKARQRKVEVQ' A
#
# COMPACT_ATOMS: atom_id res chain seq x y z
N MET A 1 -1.01 -26.42 -17.97
CA MET A 1 0.11 -25.83 -18.71
C MET A 1 0.89 -25.00 -17.72
N THR A 2 2.01 -25.60 -17.32
CA THR A 2 3.11 -25.18 -16.44
C THR A 2 3.10 -23.76 -15.88
N ASP A 3 3.11 -23.72 -14.54
CA ASP A 3 3.70 -22.68 -13.69
C ASP A 3 5.06 -22.23 -14.23
N SER A 4 5.22 -20.92 -14.42
CA SER A 4 6.49 -20.33 -14.85
C SER A 4 6.63 -18.92 -14.31
N LYS A 5 6.59 -18.75 -12.98
CA LYS A 5 7.03 -17.50 -12.34
C LYS A 5 7.45 -17.61 -10.86
N GLU A 6 8.00 -18.74 -10.41
CA GLU A 6 8.54 -18.85 -9.03
C GLU A 6 10.08 -18.78 -8.96
N GLY A 7 10.79 -18.87 -10.09
CA GLY A 7 12.26 -18.95 -10.09
C GLY A 7 13.01 -17.64 -9.81
N GLY A 8 12.37 -16.49 -10.02
CA GLY A 8 13.03 -15.17 -9.92
C GLY A 8 13.06 -14.57 -8.51
N GLU A 9 12.06 -14.86 -7.67
CA GLU A 9 11.99 -14.30 -6.31
C GLU A 9 12.97 -14.99 -5.35
N GLN A 10 13.12 -16.31 -5.46
CA GLN A 10 13.99 -17.09 -4.57
C GLN A 10 15.48 -16.78 -4.74
N GLN A 11 15.94 -16.48 -5.95
CA GLN A 11 17.34 -16.10 -6.19
C GLN A 11 17.66 -14.73 -5.58
N LYS A 12 16.73 -13.77 -5.71
CA LYS A 12 16.90 -12.42 -5.17
C LYS A 12 16.89 -12.37 -3.65
N GLU A 13 16.14 -13.26 -2.99
CA GLU A 13 16.19 -13.40 -1.53
C GLU A 13 17.54 -13.96 -1.05
N LYS A 14 18.06 -15.00 -1.71
CA LYS A 14 19.36 -15.60 -1.37
C LYS A 14 20.54 -14.65 -1.57
N GLU A 15 20.52 -13.84 -2.64
CA GLU A 15 21.56 -12.82 -2.87
C GLU A 15 21.53 -11.73 -1.79
N LYS A 16 20.33 -11.27 -1.39
CA LYS A 16 20.16 -10.32 -0.28
C LYS A 16 20.58 -10.87 1.07
N GLU A 17 20.43 -12.17 1.30
CA GLU A 17 20.92 -12.82 2.53
C GLU A 17 22.45 -12.86 2.56
N LYS A 18 23.09 -13.20 1.44
CA LYS A 18 24.56 -13.23 1.33
C LYS A 18 25.20 -11.85 1.50
N GLU A 19 24.65 -10.80 0.86
CA GLU A 19 25.14 -9.41 1.06
C GLU A 19 25.00 -8.95 2.52
N LYS A 20 23.95 -9.40 3.23
CA LYS A 20 23.77 -9.08 4.66
C LYS A 20 24.75 -9.82 5.57
N GLU A 21 25.33 -10.93 5.14
CA GLU A 21 26.32 -11.67 5.93
C GLU A 21 27.72 -11.03 5.85
N GLU A 22 28.10 -10.50 4.69
CA GLU A 22 29.46 -9.98 4.45
C GLU A 22 29.72 -8.58 5.03
N GLY A 23 28.68 -7.82 5.41
CA GLY A 23 28.79 -6.41 5.84
C GLY A 23 28.14 -6.05 7.17
N LYS A 24 28.17 -6.93 8.18
CA LYS A 24 27.49 -6.69 9.47
C LYS A 24 28.18 -5.61 10.31
N GLU A 25 27.72 -4.38 10.16
CA GLU A 25 27.93 -3.30 11.13
C GLU A 25 27.27 -3.68 12.47
N ILE A 26 27.98 -3.50 13.59
CA ILE A 26 27.45 -3.83 14.93
C ILE A 26 26.42 -2.77 15.34
N VAL A 27 25.14 -3.12 15.23
CA VAL A 27 24.03 -2.26 15.66
C VAL A 27 23.69 -2.52 17.12
N HIS A 28 23.95 -1.56 18.01
CA HIS A 28 23.61 -1.68 19.44
C HIS A 28 22.10 -1.57 19.72
N ARG A 29 21.34 -0.82 18.89
CA ARG A 29 19.89 -0.65 19.05
C ARG A 29 19.19 -0.33 17.72
N LYS A 30 18.05 -0.98 17.46
CA LYS A 30 17.18 -0.72 16.30
C LYS A 30 15.73 -0.55 16.75
N GLU A 31 15.23 0.68 16.72
CA GLU A 31 13.84 1.01 17.12
C GLU A 31 12.89 1.09 15.92
N ARG A 32 13.42 1.38 14.72
CA ARG A 32 12.62 1.56 13.51
C ARG A 32 12.35 0.22 12.82
N SER A 33 11.08 -0.10 12.62
CA SER A 33 10.66 -1.22 11.78
C SER A 33 10.91 -0.90 10.31
N GLN A 34 11.50 -1.83 9.55
CA GLN A 34 11.77 -1.68 8.11
C GLN A 34 10.95 -2.65 7.23
N ASN A 35 9.95 -3.30 7.82
CA ASN A 35 9.15 -4.29 7.11
C ASN A 35 7.98 -3.63 6.38
N TYR A 36 7.79 -4.00 5.12
CA TYR A 36 6.57 -3.67 4.40
C TYR A 36 5.38 -4.38 5.05
N LYS A 37 4.29 -3.64 5.28
CA LYS A 37 3.01 -4.20 5.74
C LYS A 37 1.91 -3.71 4.80
N PRO A 38 1.22 -4.61 4.09
CA PRO A 38 0.09 -4.19 3.27
C PRO A 38 -1.01 -3.60 4.16
N ARG A 39 -1.67 -2.56 3.65
CA ARG A 39 -2.84 -1.94 4.27
C ARG A 39 -3.98 -1.98 3.26
N SER A 40 -5.18 -2.31 3.73
CA SER A 40 -6.41 -2.28 2.93
C SER A 40 -7.46 -1.49 3.69
N ILE A 41 -8.17 -0.63 2.97
CA ILE A 41 -9.25 0.20 3.50
C ILE A 41 -10.45 0.08 2.58
N ARG A 42 -11.66 0.01 3.16
CA ARG A 42 -12.89 0.00 2.39
C ARG A 42 -13.30 1.43 2.07
N LEU A 43 -13.55 1.70 0.79
CA LEU A 43 -14.02 3.01 0.35
C LEU A 43 -15.54 3.13 0.45
N PRO A 44 -16.07 4.35 0.64
CA PRO A 44 -17.51 4.60 0.51
C PRO A 44 -18.03 4.23 -0.88
N PRO A 45 -19.31 3.84 -1.03
CA PRO A 45 -19.90 3.52 -2.34
C PRO A 45 -19.87 4.69 -3.34
N ALA A 46 -19.88 5.92 -2.81
CA ALA A 46 -19.82 7.13 -3.61
C ALA A 46 -18.39 7.58 -3.91
N ALA A 47 -17.36 6.76 -3.74
CA ALA A 47 -15.99 7.13 -4.10
C ALA A 47 -15.83 7.18 -5.64
N ASP A 48 -15.23 8.26 -6.14
CA ASP A 48 -14.86 8.41 -7.55
C ASP A 48 -13.38 8.04 -7.74
N LEU A 49 -13.13 6.84 -8.27
CA LEU A 49 -11.78 6.32 -8.46
C LEU A 49 -11.07 6.92 -9.68
N GLU A 50 -11.82 7.42 -10.67
CA GLU A 50 -11.24 8.01 -11.89
C GLU A 50 -10.56 9.35 -11.59
N LYS A 51 -11.04 10.06 -10.56
CA LYS A 51 -10.50 11.34 -10.12
C LYS A 51 -9.57 11.25 -8.91
N ALA A 52 -9.12 10.04 -8.54
CA ALA A 52 -8.20 9.86 -7.44
C ALA A 52 -6.85 10.56 -7.71
N LYS A 53 -6.27 11.17 -6.66
CA LYS A 53 -4.95 11.82 -6.71
C LYS A 53 -4.09 11.33 -5.56
N ALA A 54 -2.77 11.36 -5.75
CA ALA A 54 -1.82 10.99 -4.71
C ALA A 54 -0.64 11.97 -4.69
N GLU A 55 -0.16 12.27 -3.47
CA GLU A 55 0.98 13.12 -3.20
C GLU A 55 1.87 12.45 -2.14
N TYR A 56 3.19 12.64 -2.22
CA TYR A 56 4.13 12.12 -1.25
C TYR A 56 5.04 13.24 -0.77
N VAL A 57 4.87 13.62 0.50
CA VAL A 57 5.56 14.76 1.11
C VAL A 57 6.02 14.35 2.51
N ASP A 58 7.28 14.65 2.84
CA ASP A 58 7.89 14.45 4.16
C ASP A 58 7.71 13.03 4.75
N GLY A 59 7.78 12.01 3.90
CA GLY A 59 7.65 10.61 4.32
C GLY A 59 6.21 10.12 4.46
N VAL A 60 5.21 10.92 4.05
CA VAL A 60 3.78 10.60 4.15
C VAL A 60 3.16 10.50 2.76
N LEU A 61 2.51 9.37 2.49
CA LEU A 61 1.68 9.19 1.30
C LEU A 61 0.26 9.68 1.57
N ILE A 62 -0.16 10.70 0.83
CA ILE A 62 -1.50 11.29 0.88
C ILE A 62 -2.26 10.81 -0.34
N ILE A 63 -3.43 10.21 -0.13
CA ILE A 63 -4.31 9.74 -1.20
C ILE A 63 -5.65 10.47 -1.07
N ILE A 64 -6.02 11.23 -2.09
CA ILE A 64 -7.25 12.02 -2.14
C ILE A 64 -8.21 11.33 -3.12
N ILE A 65 -9.32 10.83 -2.59
CA ILE A 65 -10.38 10.18 -3.39
C ILE A 65 -11.66 11.01 -3.23
N PRO A 66 -12.05 11.79 -4.25
CA PRO A 66 -13.25 12.59 -4.19
C PRO A 66 -14.51 11.71 -4.16
N LYS A 67 -15.62 12.28 -3.70
CA LYS A 67 -16.92 11.64 -3.80
C LYS A 67 -17.59 12.01 -5.12
N ASP A 68 -18.20 11.03 -5.75
CA ASP A 68 -19.17 11.21 -6.83
C ASP A 68 -20.43 11.88 -6.25
N GLU A 69 -20.72 13.10 -6.71
CA GLU A 69 -21.83 13.90 -6.19
C GLU A 69 -23.20 13.30 -6.49
N GLU A 70 -23.37 12.58 -7.60
CA GLU A 70 -24.65 11.93 -7.92
C GLU A 70 -24.90 10.76 -6.98
N LYS A 71 -23.87 9.95 -6.74
CA LYS A 71 -23.95 8.81 -5.80
C LYS A 71 -23.99 9.22 -4.33
N ALA A 72 -23.46 10.40 -4.00
CA ALA A 72 -23.44 10.93 -2.63
C ALA A 72 -24.77 11.56 -2.20
N ARG A 73 -25.65 11.95 -3.14
CA ARG A 73 -26.98 12.50 -2.83
C ARG A 73 -27.88 11.42 -2.28
N GLN A 74 -27.98 11.34 -0.96
CA GLN A 74 -29.01 10.55 -0.28
C GLN A 74 -30.39 11.17 -0.58
N ARG A 75 -31.31 10.39 -1.16
CA ARG A 75 -32.71 10.80 -1.31
C ARG A 75 -33.31 10.96 0.09
N LYS A 76 -33.63 12.18 0.51
CA LYS A 76 -34.51 12.39 1.65
C LYS A 76 -35.89 11.88 1.26
N VAL A 77 -36.35 10.82 1.93
CA VAL A 77 -37.72 10.34 1.81
C VAL A 77 -38.44 10.83 3.06
N GLU A 78 -39.50 11.61 2.89
CA GLU A 78 -40.40 11.96 4.00
C GLU A 78 -41.19 10.73 4.41
N VAL A 79 -41.18 10.43 5.71
CA VAL A 79 -41.98 9.37 6.31
C VAL A 79 -43.28 10.00 6.80
N GLN A 80 -44.42 9.45 6.36
CA GLN A 80 -45.76 9.83 6.82
C GLN A 80 -46.15 9.03 8.07
#